data_AF-A0A6P1MD44-F1
#
_entry.id   AF-A0A6P1MD44-F1
#
_cell.length_a   1.000
_cell.length_b   1.000
_cell.length_c   1.000
_cell.angle_alpha   90.00
_cell.angle_beta   90.00
_cell.angle_gamma   90.00
#
_symmetry.space_group_name_H-M   'P 1'
#
loop_
_entity.id
_entity.type
_entity.pdbx_description
1 polymer ?
#
loop_
_entity_poly.entity_id
_entity_poly.type
_entity_poly.pdbx_seq_one_letter_code
_entity_poly.pdbx_strand_id
1 'polypeptide(L)' 'MKSPNVWTKQRPDNTWQAKREGASRASGVFRTQAEAWDKSREIAKREGGEAFLCNRGGQIRERNTYTGHDPRDIQG' A
#
# COMPACT_ATOMS: atom_id res chain seq x y z
N MET A 1 2.19 -12.89 -14.48
CA MET A 1 3.03 -12.20 -13.47
C MET A 1 2.15 -11.89 -12.27
N LYS A 2 2.64 -12.07 -11.04
CA LYS A 2 1.86 -11.73 -9.83
C LYS A 2 1.75 -10.21 -9.69
N SER A 3 0.55 -9.71 -9.45
CA SER A 3 0.27 -8.31 -9.13
C SER A 3 1.06 -7.89 -7.88
N PRO A 4 1.75 -6.74 -7.88
CA PRO A 4 2.57 -6.36 -6.74
C PRO A 4 1.73 -5.85 -5.57
N ASN A 5 1.92 -6.45 -4.40
CA ASN A 5 1.34 -5.95 -3.16
C ASN A 5 2.20 -4.80 -2.62
N VAL A 6 1.58 -3.69 -2.21
CA VAL A 6 2.25 -2.52 -1.65
C VAL A 6 1.68 -2.23 -0.27
N TRP A 7 2.54 -2.25 0.74
CA TRP A 7 2.17 -2.15 2.13
C TRP A 7 2.47 -0.77 2.70
N THR A 8 1.45 -0.11 3.26
CA THR A 8 1.59 1.05 4.13
C THR A 8 1.65 0.59 5.58
N LYS A 9 2.83 0.71 6.22
CA LYS A 9 3.03 0.30 7.62
C LYS A 9 3.71 1.39 8.43
N GLN A 10 3.35 1.48 9.70
CA GLN A 10 4.08 2.32 10.65
C GLN A 10 5.43 1.67 10.97
N ARG A 11 6.45 2.51 11.14
CA ARG A 11 7.81 2.14 11.53
C ARG A 11 8.03 2.41 13.03
N PRO A 12 9.08 1.83 13.63
CA PRO A 12 9.42 2.08 15.04
C PRO A 12 9.74 3.56 15.35
N ASP A 13 10.18 4.32 14.35
CA ASP A 13 10.49 5.76 14.43
C ASP A 13 9.24 6.66 14.32
N ASN A 14 8.03 6.09 14.45
CA ASN A 14 6.73 6.75 14.26
C ASN A 14 6.46 7.30 12.85
N THR A 15 7.31 7.01 11.87
CA THR A 15 7.06 7.35 10.46
C THR A 15 6.26 6.24 9.75
N TRP A 16 5.84 6.52 8.52
CA TRP A 16 5.05 5.61 7.71
C TRP A 16 5.81 5.26 6.44
N GLN A 17 5.86 3.98 6.09
CA GLN A 17 6.52 3.54 4.85
C GLN A 17 5.52 2.99 3.85
N ALA A 18 5.76 3.27 2.57
CA ALA A 18 5.18 2.56 1.45
C ALA A 18 6.22 1.53 0.95
N LYS A 19 5.94 0.23 1.09
CA LYS A 19 6.89 -0.83 0.73
C LYS A 19 6.24 -1.88 -0.15
N ARG A 20 6.79 -2.10 -1.34
CA ARG A 20 6.41 -3.22 -2.20
C ARG A 20 6.81 -4.55 -1.56
N GLU A 21 5.94 -5.54 -1.64
CA GLU A 21 6.19 -6.90 -1.19
C GLU A 21 7.38 -7.50 -1.95
N GLY A 22 8.28 -8.15 -1.22
CA GLY A 22 9.53 -8.69 -1.76
C GLY A 22 10.61 -7.64 -2.04
N ALA A 23 10.33 -6.33 -1.94
CA ALA A 23 11.36 -5.31 -2.11
C ALA A 23 12.30 -5.24 -0.90
N SER A 24 13.60 -5.08 -1.15
CA SER A 24 14.61 -4.93 -0.09
C SER A 24 14.45 -3.61 0.68
N ARG A 25 13.91 -2.57 0.04
CA ARG A 25 13.73 -1.22 0.61
C ARG A 25 12.30 -0.72 0.44
N ALA A 26 11.90 0.21 1.31
CA ALA A 26 10.67 0.97 1.11
C ALA A 26 10.82 1.87 -0.12
N SER A 27 9.72 2.05 -0.86
CA SER A 27 9.62 2.99 -1.97
C SER A 27 9.59 4.44 -1.48
N GLY A 28 9.22 4.66 -0.21
CA GLY A 28 9.28 5.95 0.46
C GLY A 28 8.96 5.84 1.95
N VAL A 29 9.42 6.84 2.71
CA VAL A 29 9.10 7.04 4.13
C VAL A 29 8.51 8.44 4.28
N PHE A 30 7.42 8.54 5.03
CA PHE A 30 6.57 9.72 5.15
C PHE A 30 6.24 9.99 6.60
N ARG A 31 5.89 11.24 6.93
CA ARG A 31 5.54 11.62 8.30
C ARG A 31 4.14 11.14 8.66
N THR A 32 3.24 11.05 7.69
CA THR A 32 1.85 10.70 7.92
C THR A 32 1.44 9.41 7.21
N GLN A 33 0.41 8.77 7.76
CA GLN A 33 -0.20 7.58 7.17
C GLN A 33 -0.81 7.89 5.80
N ALA A 34 -1.42 9.06 5.66
CA ALA A 34 -2.07 9.50 4.42
C ALA A 34 -1.07 9.60 3.27
N GLU A 35 0.08 10.27 3.47
CA GLU A 35 1.11 10.39 2.44
C GLU A 35 1.67 9.03 1.99
N ALA A 36 1.92 8.13 2.96
CA ALA A 36 2.38 6.78 2.65
C ALA A 36 1.30 5.94 1.94
N TRP A 37 0.03 6.16 2.29
CA TRP A 37 -1.10 5.51 1.65
C TRP A 37 -1.25 5.97 0.20
N ASP A 38 -1.19 7.27 -0.04
CA ASP A 38 -1.21 7.86 -1.38
C ASP A 38 -0.10 7.28 -2.25
N LYS A 39 1.12 7.19 -1.72
CA LYS A 39 2.22 6.58 -2.47
C LYS A 39 2.00 5.10 -2.76
N SER A 40 1.44 4.35 -1.82
CA SER A 40 1.15 2.93 -2.01
C SER A 40 0.09 2.72 -3.09
N ARG A 41 -0.97 3.54 -3.09
CA ARG A 41 -2.02 3.54 -4.12
C ARG A 41 -1.45 3.91 -5.49
N GLU A 42 -0.60 4.92 -5.57
CA GLU A 42 0.06 5.32 -6.83
C GLU A 42 0.89 4.19 -7.42
N ILE A 43 1.72 3.52 -6.60
CA ILE A 43 2.57 2.40 -7.03
C ILE A 43 1.69 1.22 -7.47
N ALA A 44 0.70 0.84 -6.66
CA ALA A 44 -0.18 -0.27 -6.98
C ALA A 44 -0.98 0.02 -8.26
N LYS A 45 -1.50 1.23 -8.45
CA LYS A 45 -2.19 1.65 -9.67
C LYS A 45 -1.29 1.59 -10.89
N ARG A 46 -0.05 2.10 -10.78
CA ARG A 46 0.93 2.10 -11.89
C ARG A 46 1.34 0.69 -12.29
N GLU A 47 1.47 -0.23 -11.34
CA GLU A 47 2.00 -1.56 -11.57
C GLU A 47 0.90 -2.65 -11.68
N GLY A 48 -0.38 -2.27 -11.63
CA GLY A 48 -1.51 -3.21 -11.69
C GLY A 48 -1.59 -4.14 -10.48
N GLY A 49 -1.31 -3.60 -9.29
CA GLY A 49 -1.12 -4.28 -8.02
C GLY A 49 -2.24 -4.07 -6.99
N GLU A 50 -1.96 -4.44 -5.74
CA GLU A 50 -2.82 -4.17 -4.58
C GLU A 50 -2.09 -3.26 -3.59
N ALA A 51 -2.80 -2.29 -3.01
CA ALA A 51 -2.31 -1.45 -1.92
C ALA A 51 -3.01 -1.86 -0.62
N PHE A 52 -2.25 -1.98 0.47
CA PHE A 52 -2.72 -2.34 1.80
C PHE A 52 -2.36 -1.26 2.81
N LEU A 53 -3.35 -0.76 3.54
CA LEU A 53 -3.16 0.17 4.64
C LEU A 53 -3.18 -0.58 5.96
N CYS A 54 -2.11 -0.52 6.76
CA CYS A 54 -2.12 -1.04 8.12
C CYS A 54 -2.36 0.06 9.16
N ASN A 55 -3.01 -0.26 10.27
CA ASN A 55 -3.04 0.59 11.45
C ASN A 55 -1.69 0.55 12.20
N ARG A 56 -1.58 1.34 13.27
CA ARG A 56 -0.39 1.38 14.15
C ARG A 56 -0.08 0.02 14.79
N GLY A 57 -1.09 -0.83 14.97
CA GLY A 57 -0.96 -2.21 15.47
C GLY A 57 -0.63 -3.25 14.39
N GLY A 58 -0.38 -2.84 13.14
CA GLY A 58 -0.02 -3.73 12.04
C GLY A 58 -1.18 -4.49 11.38
N GLN A 59 -2.42 -4.27 11.83
CA GLN A 59 -3.62 -4.87 11.21
C GLN A 59 -4.03 -4.10 9.96
N ILE A 60 -4.57 -4.80 8.96
CA ILE A 60 -5.10 -4.16 7.75
C ILE A 60 -6.35 -3.35 8.11
N ARG A 61 -6.34 -2.07 7.74
CA ARG A 61 -7.45 -1.12 7.84
C ARG A 61 -8.18 -0.94 6.52
N GLU A 62 -7.47 -0.94 5.40
CA GLU A 62 -8.01 -0.68 4.06
C GLU A 62 -7.18 -1.43 3.02
N ARG A 63 -7.81 -1.82 1.91
CA ARG A 63 -7.17 -2.47 0.76
C ARG A 63 -7.76 -1.90 -0.53
N ASN A 64 -6.90 -1.54 -1.49
CA ASN A 64 -7.32 -1.16 -2.84
C ASN A 64 -6.62 -2.04 -3.88
N THR A 65 -7.39 -2.66 -4.78
CA THR A 65 -6.88 -3.54 -5.84
C THR A 65 -7.00 -2.85 -7.19
N TYR A 66 -5.91 -2.82 -7.97
CA TYR A 66 -5.80 -2.11 -9.25
C TYR A 66 -5.47 -3.05 -10.43
N THR A 67 -5.80 -4.33 -10.34
CA THR A 67 -5.64 -5.28 -11.44
C THR A 67 -6.63 -4.99 -12.56
N GLY A 68 -6.14 -4.98 -13.81
CA GLY A 68 -6.87 -4.65 -15.04
C GLY A 68 -7.98 -5.63 -15.47
N HIS A 69 -8.69 -6.23 -14.52
CA HIS A 69 -9.91 -6.96 -14.73
C HIS A 69 -10.71 -6.93 -13.42
N ASP A 70 -11.57 -5.92 -13.23
CA ASP A 70 -12.90 -6.19 -12.68
C ASP A 70 -13.88 -5.02 -12.90
N PRO A 71 -15.06 -5.27 -13.50
CA PRO A 71 -16.21 -4.38 -13.50
C PRO A 71 -16.99 -4.47 -12.19
N ARG A 72 -16.33 -4.23 -11.04
CA ARG A 72 -17.00 -4.18 -9.74
C ARG A 72 -16.41 -3.12 -8.83
N ASP A 73 -17.15 -2.01 -8.75
CA ASP A 73 -17.31 -1.25 -7.52
C ASP A 73 -17.57 -2.20 -6.35
N ILE A 74 -16.58 -2.38 -5.47
CA ILE A 74 -16.83 -2.71 -4.07
C ILE A 74 -15.76 -2.03 -3.23
N GLN A 75 -16.09 -0.79 -2.84
CA GLN A 75 -15.52 -0.14 -1.68
C GLN A 75 -16.10 -0.87 -0.45
N GLY A 76 -15.26 -1.66 0.23
CA GLY A 76 -15.57 -2.29 1.51
C GLY A 76 -14.91 -1.53 2.65
#